data_AF-M0MGN2-F1
#
_entry.id   AF-M0MGN2-F1
#
_cell.length_a   1.000
_cell.length_b   1.000
_cell.length_c   1.000
_cell.angle_alpha   90.00
_cell.angle_beta   90.00
_cell.angle_gamma   90.00
#
_symmetry.space_group_name_H-M   'P 1'
#
loop_
_entity.id
_entity.type
_entity.pdbx_description
1 polymer ?
#
loop_
_entity_poly.entity_id
_entity_poly.type
_entity_poly.pdbx_seq_one_letter_code
_entity_poly.pdbx_strand_id
1 'polypeptide(L)'
;MSEAVAESNDVVAELEAARAAYEETVDRIADHGESDVQAVAAAHDRATTLLDRYDGRATGTGDFEAFIEFEEAYESFVDDLADDLPHRDAFETTAERFDKRRLSESDFAAARETLAPAGDLADLLAERDDRATAYRDARRAVDDRLRNLDARLDELERIRKLGDADLDAPVADLRDPIAAYDERVADAFATFEREASAREFLDLIATTERYPLVAFSSPPTELREYVETTSVGSEPVPTLIEYADYSSSKLAHYVDDPQELKRHVAVHRSYLERLDSDPLEIGWPPPPGDVLRWQARELVAVVGRFAPEEAVATLHEVRALASEDRYERLRNAARARADLTANERERLSSGAVERDLDRVRTERERLAAALDEYPPL
;
A
#
# COMPACT_ATOMS: atom_id res chain seq x y z
N MET A 1 0.79 24.23 -20.74
CA MET A 1 -0.21 23.57 -19.87
C MET A 1 0.27 22.14 -19.70
N SER A 2 0.66 21.71 -18.50
CA SER A 2 1.09 20.32 -18.28
C SER A 2 -0.12 19.40 -18.19
N GLU A 3 0.02 18.15 -18.63
CA GLU A 3 -1.00 17.10 -18.62
C GLU A 3 -1.73 16.96 -17.27
N ALA A 4 -1.00 17.04 -16.15
CA ALA A 4 -1.57 17.00 -14.79
C ALA A 4 -2.57 18.14 -14.48
N VAL A 5 -2.34 19.34 -15.02
CA VAL A 5 -3.24 20.48 -14.83
C VAL A 5 -4.51 20.32 -15.67
N ALA A 6 -4.42 19.66 -16.84
CA ALA A 6 -5.60 19.33 -17.63
C ALA A 6 -6.47 18.31 -16.91
N GLU A 7 -5.85 17.23 -16.41
CA GLU A 7 -6.53 16.17 -15.66
C GLU A 7 -7.25 16.70 -14.40
N SER A 8 -6.65 17.63 -13.65
CA SER A 8 -7.31 18.28 -12.52
C SER A 8 -8.45 19.22 -12.92
N ASN A 9 -8.42 19.82 -14.12
CA ASN A 9 -9.57 20.58 -14.61
C ASN A 9 -10.73 19.65 -14.96
N ASP A 10 -10.42 18.50 -15.54
CA ASP A 10 -11.42 17.56 -16.03
C ASP A 10 -12.21 16.98 -14.85
N VAL A 11 -11.55 16.52 -13.79
CA VAL A 11 -12.24 15.99 -12.59
C VAL A 11 -13.08 17.04 -11.85
N VAL A 12 -12.65 18.32 -11.85
CA VAL A 12 -13.45 19.41 -11.27
C VAL A 12 -14.67 19.72 -12.12
N ALA A 13 -14.51 19.75 -13.45
CA ALA A 13 -15.63 19.98 -14.36
C ALA A 13 -16.66 18.84 -14.29
N GLU A 14 -16.21 17.59 -14.16
CA GLU A 14 -17.09 16.44 -13.93
C GLU A 14 -17.86 16.55 -12.60
N LEU A 15 -17.19 16.99 -11.53
CA LEU A 15 -17.82 17.22 -10.22
C LEU A 15 -18.90 18.32 -10.30
N GLU A 16 -18.58 19.46 -10.92
CA GLU A 16 -19.52 20.56 -11.15
C GLU A 16 -20.75 20.09 -11.96
N ALA A 17 -20.52 19.38 -13.07
CA ALA A 17 -21.60 18.87 -13.91
C ALA A 17 -22.48 17.85 -13.17
N ALA A 18 -21.88 16.95 -12.39
CA ALA A 18 -22.61 15.96 -11.60
C ALA A 18 -23.44 16.63 -10.50
N ARG A 19 -22.91 17.68 -9.85
CA ARG A 19 -23.67 18.48 -8.88
C ARG A 19 -24.87 19.14 -9.52
N ALA A 20 -24.66 19.85 -10.64
CA ALA A 20 -25.71 20.59 -11.32
C ALA A 20 -26.84 19.64 -11.78
N ALA A 21 -26.50 18.46 -12.30
CA ALA A 21 -27.47 17.46 -12.71
C ALA A 21 -28.28 16.91 -11.50
N TYR A 22 -27.62 16.69 -10.37
CA TYR A 22 -28.31 16.26 -9.14
C TYR A 22 -29.27 17.34 -8.64
N GLU A 23 -28.83 18.61 -8.59
CA GLU A 23 -29.69 19.74 -8.19
C GLU A 23 -30.88 19.92 -9.12
N GLU A 24 -30.69 19.79 -10.44
CA GLU A 24 -31.77 19.85 -11.42
C GLU A 24 -32.84 18.77 -11.16
N THR A 25 -32.45 17.53 -10.88
CA THR A 25 -33.42 16.46 -10.55
C THR A 25 -34.13 16.74 -9.23
N VAL A 26 -33.42 17.26 -8.22
CA VAL A 26 -34.04 17.65 -6.94
C VAL A 26 -35.05 18.77 -7.13
N ASP A 27 -34.74 19.78 -7.93
CA ASP A 27 -35.65 20.89 -8.25
C ASP A 27 -36.89 20.38 -9.01
N ARG A 28 -36.72 19.48 -9.99
CA ARG A 28 -37.84 18.84 -10.70
C ARG A 28 -38.77 18.07 -9.74
N ILE A 29 -38.21 17.34 -8.78
CA ILE A 29 -39.02 16.65 -7.75
C ILE A 29 -39.75 17.68 -6.87
N ALA A 30 -39.07 18.76 -6.50
CA ALA A 30 -39.66 19.81 -5.67
C ALA A 30 -40.82 20.54 -6.37
N ASP A 31 -40.73 20.76 -7.69
CA ASP A 31 -41.80 21.37 -8.50
C ASP A 31 -43.11 20.57 -8.47
N HIS A 32 -43.01 19.23 -8.32
CA HIS A 32 -44.17 18.34 -8.20
C HIS A 32 -44.57 18.04 -6.76
N GLY A 33 -43.70 18.33 -5.79
CA GLY A 33 -43.87 17.91 -4.40
C GLY A 33 -43.36 16.48 -4.17
N GLU A 34 -42.36 16.32 -3.29
CA GLU A 34 -41.72 15.01 -3.06
C GLU A 34 -42.70 13.94 -2.58
N SER A 35 -43.66 14.29 -1.73
CA SER A 35 -44.68 13.35 -1.26
C SER A 35 -45.58 12.84 -2.38
N ASP A 36 -45.90 13.71 -3.35
CA ASP A 36 -46.75 13.36 -4.47
C ASP A 36 -46.00 12.47 -5.47
N VAL A 37 -44.73 12.78 -5.75
CA VAL A 37 -43.84 11.93 -6.57
C VAL A 37 -43.70 10.53 -5.94
N GLN A 38 -43.50 10.44 -4.62
CA GLN A 38 -43.44 9.16 -3.91
C GLN A 38 -44.76 8.38 -3.96
N ALA A 39 -45.89 9.07 -3.84
CA ALA A 39 -47.21 8.46 -3.94
C ALA A 39 -47.46 7.90 -5.35
N VAL A 40 -47.10 8.67 -6.39
CA VAL A 40 -47.21 8.23 -7.80
C VAL A 40 -46.27 7.06 -8.08
N ALA A 41 -45.04 7.10 -7.59
CA ALA A 41 -44.11 5.98 -7.73
C ALA A 41 -44.65 4.69 -7.10
N ALA A 42 -45.21 4.77 -5.88
CA ALA A 42 -45.82 3.64 -5.22
C ALA A 42 -47.06 3.11 -5.97
N ALA A 43 -47.89 4.01 -6.52
CA ALA A 43 -49.05 3.64 -7.32
C ALA A 43 -48.62 2.99 -8.65
N HIS A 44 -47.63 3.55 -9.34
CA HIS A 44 -47.09 3.04 -10.59
C HIS A 44 -46.44 1.66 -10.43
N ASP A 45 -45.66 1.44 -9.36
CA ASP A 45 -45.04 0.14 -9.04
C ASP A 45 -46.11 -0.94 -8.78
N ARG A 46 -47.15 -0.61 -7.99
CA ARG A 46 -48.28 -1.50 -7.73
C ARG A 46 -49.03 -1.84 -9.01
N ALA A 47 -49.37 -0.83 -9.83
CA ALA A 47 -50.06 -1.03 -11.10
C ALA A 47 -49.24 -1.91 -12.04
N THR A 48 -47.95 -1.64 -12.20
CA THR A 48 -47.05 -2.42 -13.08
C THR A 48 -46.88 -3.85 -12.57
N THR A 49 -46.76 -4.04 -11.25
CA THR A 49 -46.72 -5.37 -10.62
C THR A 49 -48.00 -6.18 -10.90
N LEU A 50 -49.17 -5.54 -10.87
CA LEU A 50 -50.43 -6.18 -11.24
C LEU A 50 -50.42 -6.53 -12.73
N LEU A 51 -50.03 -5.61 -13.62
CA LEU A 51 -49.94 -5.88 -15.05
C LEU A 51 -49.01 -7.06 -15.34
N ASP A 52 -47.79 -7.07 -14.81
CA ASP A 52 -46.81 -8.13 -15.06
C ASP A 52 -47.23 -9.49 -14.50
N ARG A 53 -47.99 -9.51 -13.39
CA ARG A 53 -48.48 -10.76 -12.80
C ARG A 53 -49.55 -11.44 -13.66
N TYR A 54 -50.41 -10.66 -14.31
CA TYR A 54 -51.59 -11.17 -15.03
C TYR A 54 -51.45 -11.11 -16.55
N ASP A 55 -50.46 -10.39 -17.09
CA ASP A 55 -50.12 -10.43 -18.51
C ASP A 55 -49.78 -11.86 -18.96
N GLY A 56 -50.32 -12.29 -20.10
CA GLY A 56 -50.28 -13.67 -20.58
C GLY A 56 -51.17 -14.68 -19.82
N ARG A 57 -51.53 -14.44 -18.54
CA ARG A 57 -52.42 -15.33 -17.76
C ARG A 57 -53.90 -14.98 -17.91
N ALA A 58 -54.23 -13.70 -17.83
CA ALA A 58 -55.56 -13.14 -17.96
C ALA A 58 -55.96 -12.80 -19.41
N THR A 59 -55.14 -13.18 -20.40
CA THR A 59 -55.36 -12.88 -21.82
C THR A 59 -56.01 -14.03 -22.61
N GLY A 60 -56.81 -13.71 -23.62
CA GLY A 60 -57.29 -14.66 -24.64
C GLY A 60 -58.39 -15.63 -24.15
N THR A 61 -58.23 -16.93 -24.40
CA THR A 61 -59.07 -18.01 -23.82
C THR A 61 -58.47 -18.55 -22.52
N GLY A 62 -57.65 -17.74 -21.85
CA GLY A 62 -56.87 -18.11 -20.67
C GLY A 62 -57.72 -18.39 -19.43
N ASP A 63 -57.05 -18.32 -18.28
CA ASP A 63 -57.62 -18.56 -16.97
C ASP A 63 -58.67 -17.47 -16.64
N PHE A 64 -59.96 -17.79 -16.85
CA PHE A 64 -61.04 -16.84 -16.61
C PHE A 64 -61.12 -16.40 -15.14
N GLU A 65 -60.71 -17.26 -14.21
CA GLU A 65 -60.60 -16.90 -12.80
C GLU A 65 -59.53 -15.82 -12.59
N ALA A 66 -58.37 -15.97 -13.25
CA ALA A 66 -57.32 -14.96 -13.22
C ALA A 66 -57.70 -13.63 -13.90
N PHE A 67 -58.61 -13.65 -14.87
CA PHE A 67 -59.16 -12.43 -15.48
C PHE A 67 -60.05 -11.66 -14.50
N ILE A 68 -60.99 -12.34 -13.83
CA ILE A 68 -61.86 -11.70 -12.83
C ILE A 68 -61.03 -11.21 -11.63
N GLU A 69 -60.08 -12.03 -11.17
CA GLU A 69 -59.16 -11.66 -10.08
C GLU A 69 -58.35 -10.40 -10.44
N PHE A 70 -57.91 -10.27 -11.69
CA PHE A 70 -57.19 -9.09 -12.17
C PHE A 70 -58.09 -7.85 -12.22
N GLU A 71 -59.30 -7.94 -12.80
CA GLU A 71 -60.25 -6.82 -12.85
C GLU A 71 -60.58 -6.31 -11.44
N GLU A 72 -60.95 -7.22 -10.53
CA GLU A 72 -61.26 -6.87 -9.14
C GLU A 72 -60.05 -6.25 -8.43
N ALA A 73 -58.84 -6.82 -8.63
CA ALA A 73 -57.62 -6.30 -8.01
C ALA A 73 -57.23 -4.92 -8.55
N TYR A 74 -57.40 -4.66 -9.85
CA TYR A 74 -57.06 -3.38 -10.45
C TYR A 74 -58.08 -2.30 -10.10
N GLU A 75 -59.38 -2.61 -10.12
CA GLU A 75 -60.46 -1.70 -9.69
C GLU A 75 -60.30 -1.30 -8.23
N SER A 76 -60.12 -2.28 -7.34
CA SER A 76 -59.83 -2.06 -5.92
C SER A 76 -58.57 -1.21 -5.70
N PHE A 77 -57.53 -1.41 -6.51
CA PHE A 77 -56.32 -0.59 -6.45
C PHE A 77 -56.59 0.88 -6.81
N VAL A 78 -57.38 1.15 -7.85
CA VAL A 78 -57.70 2.52 -8.29
C VAL A 78 -58.60 3.24 -7.27
N ASP A 79 -59.55 2.53 -6.66
CA ASP A 79 -60.43 3.06 -5.61
C ASP A 79 -59.67 3.49 -4.35
N ASP A 80 -58.56 2.81 -4.04
CA ASP A 80 -57.70 3.11 -2.90
C ASP A 80 -56.73 4.29 -3.15
N LEU A 81 -56.65 4.84 -4.38
CA LEU A 81 -55.78 5.98 -4.70
C LEU A 81 -56.35 7.29 -4.17
N ALA A 82 -55.48 8.15 -3.64
CA ALA A 82 -55.86 9.50 -3.19
C ALA A 82 -56.44 10.33 -4.35
N ASP A 83 -57.52 11.07 -4.09
CA ASP A 83 -58.25 11.84 -5.11
C ASP A 83 -57.40 12.92 -5.81
N ASP A 84 -56.39 13.45 -5.11
CA ASP A 84 -55.47 14.49 -5.57
C ASP A 84 -54.14 13.95 -6.11
N LEU A 85 -54.00 12.62 -6.21
CA LEU A 85 -52.79 12.00 -6.74
C LEU A 85 -52.50 12.49 -8.17
N PRO A 86 -51.29 13.01 -8.47
CA PRO A 86 -50.94 13.38 -9.83
C PRO A 86 -51.05 12.18 -10.77
N HIS A 87 -51.55 12.42 -11.99
CA HIS A 87 -51.79 11.38 -12.99
C HIS A 87 -52.78 10.27 -12.56
N ARG A 88 -53.64 10.49 -11.55
CA ARG A 88 -54.70 9.54 -11.16
C ARG A 88 -55.57 9.12 -12.35
N ASP A 89 -55.84 10.05 -13.26
CA ASP A 89 -56.59 9.85 -14.49
C ASP A 89 -56.00 8.76 -15.41
N ALA A 90 -54.67 8.58 -15.40
CA ALA A 90 -54.01 7.52 -16.15
C ALA A 90 -54.35 6.12 -15.60
N PHE A 91 -54.45 5.98 -14.28
CA PHE A 91 -54.82 4.73 -13.61
C PHE A 91 -56.31 4.42 -13.83
N GLU A 92 -57.19 5.42 -13.71
CA GLU A 92 -58.62 5.27 -14.00
C GLU A 92 -58.87 4.88 -15.46
N THR A 93 -58.23 5.59 -16.40
CA THR A 93 -58.31 5.28 -17.83
C THR A 93 -57.82 3.85 -18.13
N THR A 94 -56.86 3.37 -17.35
CA THR A 94 -56.38 1.99 -17.47
C THR A 94 -57.41 0.99 -16.96
N ALA A 95 -58.09 1.26 -15.85
CA ALA A 95 -59.18 0.43 -15.35
C ALA A 95 -60.34 0.35 -16.37
N GLU A 96 -60.73 1.49 -16.96
CA GLU A 96 -61.77 1.55 -18.00
C GLU A 96 -61.43 0.70 -19.23
N ARG A 97 -60.14 0.58 -19.58
CA ARG A 97 -59.71 -0.27 -20.70
C ARG A 97 -59.91 -1.75 -20.43
N PHE A 98 -59.91 -2.14 -19.15
CA PHE A 98 -60.09 -3.52 -18.74
C PHE A 98 -61.56 -3.93 -18.64
N ASP A 99 -62.51 -2.99 -18.58
CA ASP A 99 -63.98 -3.24 -18.61
C ASP A 99 -64.44 -3.78 -19.98
N LYS A 100 -64.05 -5.02 -20.27
CA LYS A 100 -64.33 -5.75 -21.51
C LYS A 100 -64.41 -7.23 -21.21
N ARG A 101 -65.21 -7.94 -22.01
CA ARG A 101 -65.44 -9.39 -21.82
C ARG A 101 -64.20 -10.28 -21.95
N ARG A 102 -63.11 -9.80 -22.54
CA ARG A 102 -61.82 -10.49 -22.75
C ARG A 102 -60.69 -9.49 -22.96
N LEU A 103 -59.53 -9.76 -22.37
CA LEU A 103 -58.30 -8.98 -22.57
C LEU A 103 -57.36 -9.67 -23.55
N SER A 104 -56.56 -8.86 -24.22
CA SER A 104 -55.44 -9.28 -25.07
C SER A 104 -54.12 -8.71 -24.54
N GLU A 105 -53.00 -9.31 -24.93
CA GLU A 105 -51.66 -8.75 -24.65
C GLU A 105 -51.53 -7.29 -25.14
N SER A 106 -52.25 -6.93 -26.21
CA SER A 106 -52.30 -5.56 -26.71
C SER A 106 -53.05 -4.60 -25.78
N ASP A 107 -54.02 -5.08 -24.99
CA ASP A 107 -54.68 -4.27 -23.97
C ASP A 107 -53.73 -4.00 -22.80
N PHE A 108 -52.92 -4.99 -22.39
CA PHE A 108 -51.86 -4.79 -21.39
C PHE A 108 -50.76 -3.86 -21.89
N ALA A 109 -50.37 -3.95 -23.17
CA ALA A 109 -49.42 -3.00 -23.77
C ALA A 109 -49.98 -1.57 -23.78
N ALA A 110 -51.25 -1.39 -24.16
CA ALA A 110 -51.91 -0.09 -24.16
C ALA A 110 -52.13 0.48 -22.74
N ALA A 111 -52.30 -0.38 -21.74
CA ALA A 111 -52.32 0.00 -20.33
C ALA A 111 -50.97 0.57 -19.89
N ARG A 112 -49.85 -0.11 -20.24
CA ARG A 112 -48.50 0.40 -19.97
C ARG A 112 -48.23 1.75 -20.65
N GLU A 113 -48.67 1.92 -21.90
CA GLU A 113 -48.59 3.23 -22.59
C GLU A 113 -49.44 4.31 -21.90
N THR A 114 -50.60 3.96 -21.35
CA THR A 114 -51.48 4.90 -20.64
C THR A 114 -50.84 5.34 -19.32
N LEU A 115 -50.13 4.44 -18.62
CA LEU A 115 -49.42 4.73 -17.37
C LEU A 115 -48.08 5.46 -17.56
N ALA A 116 -47.59 5.62 -18.79
CA ALA A 116 -46.28 6.21 -19.07
C ALA A 116 -46.05 7.58 -18.39
N PRO A 117 -47.01 8.54 -18.35
CA PRO A 117 -46.80 9.81 -17.65
C PRO A 117 -46.61 9.65 -16.13
N ALA A 118 -47.30 8.69 -15.50
CA ALA A 118 -47.10 8.37 -14.09
C ALA A 118 -45.74 7.67 -13.87
N GLY A 119 -45.31 6.86 -14.85
CA GLY A 119 -43.96 6.27 -14.90
C GLY A 119 -42.86 7.33 -15.00
N ASP A 120 -42.99 8.30 -15.91
CA ASP A 120 -42.02 9.39 -16.08
C ASP A 120 -41.83 10.20 -14.78
N LEU A 121 -42.92 10.41 -14.02
CA LEU A 121 -42.87 11.08 -12.72
C LEU A 121 -42.24 10.18 -11.64
N ALA A 122 -42.57 8.89 -11.62
CA ALA A 122 -41.99 7.91 -10.71
C ALA A 122 -40.46 7.76 -10.91
N ASP A 123 -40.02 7.76 -12.16
CA ASP A 123 -38.62 7.60 -12.57
C ASP A 123 -37.72 8.74 -12.05
N LEU A 124 -38.28 9.90 -11.69
CA LEU A 124 -37.52 10.98 -11.05
C LEU A 124 -36.78 10.53 -9.78
N LEU A 125 -37.38 9.63 -8.99
CA LEU A 125 -36.74 9.13 -7.76
C LEU A 125 -35.53 8.26 -8.07
N ALA A 126 -35.65 7.38 -9.06
CA ALA A 126 -34.54 6.57 -9.54
C ALA A 126 -33.44 7.46 -10.17
N GLU A 127 -33.84 8.45 -10.98
CA GLU A 127 -32.92 9.43 -11.55
C GLU A 127 -32.17 10.18 -10.44
N ARG A 128 -32.85 10.63 -9.38
CA ARG A 128 -32.20 11.31 -8.25
C ARG A 128 -31.14 10.44 -7.60
N ASP A 129 -31.43 9.15 -7.38
CA ASP A 129 -30.50 8.21 -6.74
C ASP A 129 -29.29 7.93 -7.64
N ASP A 130 -29.50 7.81 -8.95
CA ASP A 130 -28.44 7.69 -9.96
C ASP A 130 -27.57 8.95 -10.01
N ARG A 131 -28.17 10.15 -10.05
CA ARG A 131 -27.44 11.43 -10.00
C ARG A 131 -26.69 11.60 -8.70
N ALA A 132 -27.28 11.20 -7.58
CA ALA A 132 -26.63 11.23 -6.27
C ALA A 132 -25.40 10.32 -6.25
N THR A 133 -25.49 9.14 -6.86
CA THR A 133 -24.36 8.21 -7.00
C THR A 133 -23.27 8.81 -7.89
N ALA A 134 -23.62 9.33 -9.06
CA ALA A 134 -22.69 9.98 -9.97
C ALA A 134 -21.95 11.16 -9.31
N TYR A 135 -22.65 11.98 -8.51
CA TYR A 135 -22.04 13.07 -7.76
C TYR A 135 -21.08 12.58 -6.67
N ARG A 136 -21.45 11.53 -5.92
CA ARG A 136 -20.53 10.90 -4.94
C ARG A 136 -19.28 10.34 -5.60
N ASP A 137 -19.42 9.72 -6.77
CA ASP A 137 -18.31 9.17 -7.54
C ASP A 137 -17.39 10.27 -8.09
N ALA A 138 -17.96 11.33 -8.66
CA ALA A 138 -17.19 12.48 -9.13
C ALA A 138 -16.43 13.16 -7.98
N ARG A 139 -17.08 13.32 -6.81
CA ARG A 139 -16.42 13.84 -5.61
C ARG A 139 -15.28 12.94 -5.16
N ARG A 140 -15.49 11.62 -5.19
CA ARG A 140 -14.46 10.63 -4.86
C ARG A 140 -13.27 10.73 -5.81
N ALA A 141 -13.50 10.92 -7.12
CA ALA A 141 -12.42 11.09 -8.09
C ALA A 141 -11.52 12.31 -7.76
N VAL A 142 -12.12 13.43 -7.37
CA VAL A 142 -11.38 14.62 -6.92
C VAL A 142 -10.58 14.35 -5.63
N ASP A 143 -11.19 13.68 -4.65
CA ASP A 143 -10.54 13.30 -3.39
C ASP A 143 -9.37 12.31 -3.60
N ASP A 144 -9.54 11.32 -4.47
CA ASP A 144 -8.47 10.39 -4.84
C ASP A 144 -7.32 11.09 -5.58
N ARG A 145 -7.63 12.07 -6.46
CA ARG A 145 -6.61 12.91 -7.08
C ARG A 145 -5.87 13.76 -6.04
N LEU A 146 -6.57 14.35 -5.08
CA LEU A 146 -5.97 15.14 -4.01
C LEU A 146 -4.96 14.32 -3.19
N ARG A 147 -5.31 13.08 -2.83
CA ARG A 147 -4.40 12.15 -2.15
C ARG A 147 -3.14 11.86 -2.96
N ASN A 148 -3.28 11.66 -4.28
CA ASN A 148 -2.14 11.44 -5.16
C ASN A 148 -1.21 12.66 -5.22
N LEU A 149 -1.77 13.87 -5.22
CA LEU A 149 -0.99 15.10 -5.15
C LEU A 149 -0.28 15.25 -3.81
N ASP A 150 -0.93 14.92 -2.69
CA ASP A 150 -0.31 14.93 -1.36
C ASP A 150 0.90 13.99 -1.30
N ALA A 151 0.74 12.73 -1.74
CA ALA A 151 1.87 11.78 -1.81
C ALA A 151 3.00 12.28 -2.71
N ARG A 152 2.65 12.98 -3.81
CA ARG A 152 3.64 13.58 -4.71
C ARG A 152 4.37 14.76 -4.07
N LEU A 153 3.68 15.59 -3.28
CA LEU A 153 4.32 16.67 -2.52
C LEU A 153 5.31 16.12 -1.52
N ASP A 154 4.92 15.12 -0.74
CA ASP A 154 5.78 14.50 0.26
C ASP A 154 7.08 13.99 -0.36
N GLU A 155 6.99 13.33 -1.52
CA GLU A 155 8.17 12.83 -2.23
C GLU A 155 9.04 13.97 -2.78
N LEU A 156 8.45 15.02 -3.37
CA LEU A 156 9.21 16.17 -3.87
C LEU A 156 9.87 16.96 -2.72
N GLU A 157 9.21 17.08 -1.58
CA GLU A 157 9.76 17.74 -0.38
C GLU A 157 10.90 16.91 0.24
N ARG A 158 10.76 15.58 0.26
CA ARG A 158 11.86 14.66 0.62
C ARG A 158 13.06 14.87 -0.30
N ILE A 159 12.87 14.87 -1.61
CA ILE A 159 13.94 15.09 -2.60
C ILE A 159 14.59 16.45 -2.37
N ARG A 160 13.80 17.52 -2.21
CA ARG A 160 14.31 18.88 -1.92
C ARG A 160 15.17 18.90 -0.66
N LYS A 161 14.71 18.28 0.43
CA LYS A 161 15.46 18.23 1.69
C LYS A 161 16.79 17.48 1.56
N LEU A 162 16.85 16.43 0.73
CA LEU A 162 18.11 15.76 0.42
C LEU A 162 19.02 16.66 -0.44
N GLY A 163 18.45 17.50 -1.30
CA GLY A 163 19.16 18.50 -2.10
C GLY A 163 19.75 19.66 -1.29
N ASP A 164 19.26 19.93 -0.08
CA ASP A 164 19.88 20.92 0.84
C ASP A 164 21.27 20.46 1.33
N ALA A 165 21.58 19.17 1.22
CA ALA A 165 22.92 18.67 1.46
C ALA A 165 23.89 19.15 0.39
N ASP A 166 25.16 19.30 0.76
CA ASP A 166 26.21 19.64 -0.20
C ASP A 166 26.52 18.45 -1.11
N LEU A 167 25.75 18.32 -2.19
CA LEU A 167 25.86 17.23 -3.14
C LEU A 167 27.21 17.23 -3.88
N ASP A 168 28.03 18.27 -3.81
CA ASP A 168 29.35 18.36 -4.42
C ASP A 168 30.49 18.07 -3.43
N ALA A 169 30.16 17.81 -2.16
CA ALA A 169 31.16 17.50 -1.15
C ALA A 169 32.02 16.27 -1.57
N PRO A 170 33.31 16.25 -1.19
CA PRO A 170 34.24 15.18 -1.56
C PRO A 170 33.97 13.92 -0.73
N VAL A 171 32.84 13.26 -1.01
CA VAL A 171 32.36 12.08 -0.27
C VAL A 171 33.38 10.91 -0.32
N ALA A 172 34.25 10.87 -1.32
CA ALA A 172 35.36 9.91 -1.41
C ALA A 172 36.31 10.00 -0.20
N ASP A 173 36.55 11.21 0.33
CA ASP A 173 37.39 11.43 1.52
C ASP A 173 36.85 10.69 2.77
N LEU A 174 35.56 10.37 2.78
CA LEU A 174 34.91 9.58 3.83
C LEU A 174 34.68 8.12 3.40
N ARG A 175 34.31 7.89 2.13
CA ARG A 175 34.00 6.55 1.61
C ARG A 175 35.21 5.65 1.55
N ASP A 176 36.32 6.16 1.02
CA ASP A 176 37.48 5.33 0.72
C ASP A 176 38.11 4.75 2.01
N PRO A 177 38.28 5.52 3.11
CA PRO A 177 38.75 4.96 4.37
C PRO A 177 37.81 3.93 5.01
N ILE A 178 36.50 4.13 4.92
CA ILE A 178 35.50 3.18 5.45
C ILE A 178 35.52 1.89 4.63
N ALA A 179 35.45 1.97 3.30
CA ALA A 179 35.50 0.80 2.43
C ALA A 179 36.82 0.03 2.61
N ALA A 180 37.95 0.75 2.74
CA ALA A 180 39.24 0.15 3.00
C ALA A 180 39.31 -0.61 4.34
N TYR A 181 38.58 -0.17 5.36
CA TYR A 181 38.44 -0.88 6.63
C TYR A 181 37.51 -2.09 6.49
N ASP A 182 36.33 -1.90 5.91
CA ASP A 182 35.31 -2.95 5.73
C ASP A 182 35.86 -4.13 4.92
N GLU A 183 36.55 -3.85 3.80
CA GLU A 183 37.24 -4.88 3.00
C GLU A 183 38.31 -5.63 3.81
N ARG A 184 39.11 -4.91 4.60
CA ARG A 184 40.17 -5.53 5.42
C ARG A 184 39.62 -6.41 6.53
N VAL A 185 38.55 -5.98 7.21
CA VAL A 185 37.98 -6.75 8.31
C VAL A 185 37.23 -7.98 7.78
N ALA A 186 36.57 -7.86 6.62
CA ALA A 186 35.96 -8.99 5.93
C ALA A 186 37.01 -10.04 5.52
N ASP A 187 38.11 -9.61 4.89
CA ASP A 187 39.22 -10.51 4.52
C ASP A 187 39.87 -11.17 5.76
N ALA A 188 40.07 -10.40 6.82
CA ALA A 188 40.61 -10.90 8.08
C ALA A 188 39.67 -11.91 8.74
N PHE A 189 38.36 -11.66 8.73
CA PHE A 189 37.36 -12.55 9.32
C PHE A 189 37.26 -13.85 8.53
N ALA A 190 37.19 -13.77 7.20
CA ALA A 190 37.17 -14.95 6.34
C ALA A 190 38.46 -15.78 6.45
N THR A 191 39.59 -15.15 6.74
CA THR A 191 40.85 -15.86 7.03
C THR A 191 40.79 -16.52 8.41
N PHE A 192 40.35 -15.79 9.43
CA PHE A 192 40.20 -16.30 10.79
C PHE A 192 39.21 -17.48 10.85
N GLU A 193 38.07 -17.42 10.17
CA GLU A 193 37.10 -18.51 10.10
C GLU A 193 37.70 -19.80 9.49
N ARG A 194 38.55 -19.66 8.46
CA ARG A 194 39.17 -20.79 7.75
C ARG A 194 40.36 -21.40 8.47
N GLU A 195 41.07 -20.61 9.28
CA GLU A 195 42.35 -21.02 9.87
C GLU A 195 42.29 -21.25 11.38
N ALA A 196 41.48 -20.49 12.10
CA ALA A 196 41.35 -20.62 13.55
C ALA A 196 40.55 -21.87 13.91
N SER A 197 40.83 -22.39 15.11
CA SER A 197 40.03 -23.49 15.66
C SER A 197 38.60 -23.05 15.94
N ALA A 198 37.63 -23.95 15.79
CA ALA A 198 36.23 -23.64 16.11
C ALA A 198 36.04 -23.16 17.57
N ARG A 199 36.91 -23.60 18.49
CA ARG A 199 36.95 -23.11 19.87
C ARG A 199 37.29 -21.63 19.94
N GLU A 200 38.41 -21.23 19.33
CA GLU A 200 38.85 -19.83 19.30
C GLU A 200 37.85 -18.94 18.56
N PHE A 201 37.31 -19.44 17.45
CA PHE A 201 36.32 -18.71 16.67
C PHE A 201 35.04 -18.46 17.48
N LEU A 202 34.46 -19.50 18.09
CA LEU A 202 33.24 -19.34 18.89
C LEU A 202 33.47 -18.56 20.20
N ASP A 203 34.68 -18.59 20.77
CA ASP A 203 35.03 -17.72 21.90
C ASP A 203 35.12 -16.23 21.50
N LEU A 204 35.63 -15.94 20.30
CA LEU A 204 35.57 -14.58 19.74
C LEU A 204 34.12 -14.13 19.61
N ILE A 205 33.24 -14.96 19.01
CA ILE A 205 31.83 -14.60 18.84
C ILE A 205 31.15 -14.42 20.21
N ALA A 206 31.34 -15.34 21.16
CA ALA A 206 30.81 -15.20 22.52
C ALA A 206 31.31 -13.93 23.23
N THR A 207 32.56 -13.52 22.96
CA THR A 207 33.13 -12.30 23.52
C THR A 207 32.35 -11.05 23.10
N THR A 208 31.78 -11.03 21.90
CA THR A 208 31.08 -9.86 21.34
C THR A 208 29.82 -9.48 22.11
N GLU A 209 29.27 -10.37 22.96
CA GLU A 209 28.19 -10.06 23.89
C GLU A 209 28.52 -8.88 24.84
N ARG A 210 29.80 -8.60 25.06
CA ARG A 210 30.28 -7.48 25.89
C ARG A 210 30.36 -6.15 25.13
N TYR A 211 30.12 -6.18 23.83
CA TYR A 211 30.29 -5.08 22.87
C TYR A 211 28.97 -4.89 22.10
N PRO A 212 28.00 -4.16 22.67
CA PRO A 212 26.65 -4.05 22.12
C PRO A 212 26.56 -3.44 20.72
N LEU A 213 27.61 -2.74 20.25
CA LEU A 213 27.70 -2.18 18.90
C LEU A 213 28.34 -3.13 17.89
N VAL A 214 28.74 -4.34 18.33
CA VAL A 214 29.27 -5.44 17.50
C VAL A 214 28.34 -6.65 17.69
N ALA A 215 27.20 -6.63 17.00
CA ALA A 215 26.06 -7.48 17.34
C ALA A 215 26.06 -8.83 16.62
N PHE A 216 26.90 -9.77 17.07
CA PHE A 216 26.74 -11.17 16.66
C PHE A 216 25.63 -11.86 17.45
N SER A 217 25.03 -12.89 16.84
CA SER A 217 24.21 -13.85 17.58
C SER A 217 25.10 -14.70 18.48
N SER A 218 24.75 -14.81 19.76
CA SER A 218 25.47 -15.66 20.71
C SER A 218 25.55 -17.11 20.25
N PRO A 219 26.71 -17.78 20.42
CA PRO A 219 26.83 -19.19 20.08
C PRO A 219 25.98 -20.06 21.01
N PRO A 220 25.25 -21.06 20.47
CA PRO A 220 24.51 -22.01 21.30
C PRO A 220 25.43 -22.65 22.35
N THR A 221 25.01 -22.64 23.62
CA THR A 221 25.83 -23.14 24.73
C THR A 221 26.28 -24.59 24.52
N GLU A 222 25.39 -25.45 24.03
CA GLU A 222 25.69 -26.87 23.77
C GLU A 222 26.75 -27.05 22.68
N LEU A 223 26.75 -26.20 21.64
CA LEU A 223 27.78 -26.23 20.60
C LEU A 223 29.13 -25.80 21.15
N ARG A 224 29.13 -24.70 21.93
CA ARG A 224 30.35 -24.14 22.52
C ARG A 224 31.00 -25.11 23.51
N GLU A 225 30.20 -25.74 24.38
CA GLU A 225 30.70 -26.75 25.31
C GLU A 225 31.28 -27.96 24.57
N TYR A 226 30.58 -28.46 23.54
CA TYR A 226 31.03 -29.60 22.76
C TYR A 226 32.38 -29.34 22.06
N VAL A 227 32.53 -28.20 21.38
CA VAL A 227 33.81 -27.90 20.72
C VAL A 227 34.94 -27.75 21.73
N GLU A 228 34.67 -27.18 22.91
CA GLU A 228 35.69 -26.95 23.93
C GLU A 228 36.22 -28.26 24.53
N THR A 229 35.35 -29.25 24.73
CA THR A 229 35.72 -30.52 25.37
C THR A 229 36.26 -31.57 24.42
N THR A 230 35.97 -31.46 23.12
CA THR A 230 36.22 -32.54 22.14
C THR A 230 37.31 -32.16 21.15
N SER A 231 38.15 -33.13 20.76
CA SER A 231 39.27 -32.95 19.80
C SER A 231 38.84 -32.24 18.51
N VAL A 232 37.63 -32.50 18.02
CA VAL A 232 37.07 -31.85 16.82
C VAL A 232 37.04 -30.31 16.91
N GLY A 233 37.01 -29.73 18.12
CA GLY A 233 37.04 -28.28 18.27
C GLY A 233 38.36 -27.62 17.86
N SER A 234 39.44 -28.38 17.64
CA SER A 234 40.66 -27.86 17.01
C SER A 234 40.53 -27.67 15.51
N GLU A 235 39.51 -28.27 14.88
CA GLU A 235 39.23 -28.09 13.45
C GLU A 235 38.57 -26.72 13.21
N PRO A 236 38.79 -26.08 12.04
CA PRO A 236 38.09 -24.85 11.65
C PRO A 236 36.59 -25.03 11.45
N VAL A 237 35.83 -23.93 11.52
CA VAL A 237 34.36 -23.93 11.34
C VAL A 237 33.93 -24.53 9.98
N PRO A 238 34.56 -24.20 8.84
CA PRO A 238 34.21 -24.81 7.56
C PRO A 238 34.38 -26.34 7.56
N THR A 239 35.40 -26.86 8.24
CA THR A 239 35.62 -28.30 8.40
C THR A 239 34.49 -28.94 9.22
N LEU A 240 34.03 -28.29 10.29
CA LEU A 240 32.89 -28.77 11.06
C LEU A 240 31.60 -28.82 10.24
N ILE A 241 31.36 -27.80 9.40
CA ILE A 241 30.22 -27.77 8.48
C ILE A 241 30.34 -28.91 7.46
N GLU A 242 31.52 -29.15 6.91
CA GLU A 242 31.76 -30.28 6.00
C GLU A 242 31.50 -31.63 6.69
N TYR A 243 31.97 -31.79 7.93
CA TYR A 243 31.75 -33.00 8.72
C TYR A 243 30.27 -33.25 9.00
N ALA A 244 29.47 -32.19 9.18
CA ALA A 244 28.02 -32.33 9.37
C ALA A 244 27.32 -33.01 8.17
N ASP A 245 27.86 -32.86 6.96
CA ASP A 245 27.34 -33.50 5.73
C ASP A 245 27.77 -34.97 5.57
N TYR A 246 28.73 -35.43 6.37
CA TYR A 246 29.25 -36.79 6.23
C TYR A 246 28.29 -37.83 6.83
N SER A 247 28.31 -39.05 6.26
CA SER A 247 27.63 -40.19 6.88
C SER A 247 28.35 -40.59 8.18
N SER A 248 27.64 -41.22 9.12
CA SER A 248 28.26 -41.70 10.37
C SER A 248 29.43 -42.65 10.13
N SER A 249 29.37 -43.46 9.06
CA SER A 249 30.47 -44.35 8.65
C SER A 249 31.70 -43.58 8.16
N LYS A 250 31.50 -42.47 7.46
CA LYS A 250 32.59 -41.60 6.99
C LYS A 250 33.20 -40.82 8.16
N LEU A 251 32.35 -40.31 9.07
CA LEU A 251 32.77 -39.58 10.27
C LEU A 251 33.62 -40.40 11.23
N ALA A 252 33.38 -41.72 11.34
CA ALA A 252 34.18 -42.60 12.20
C ALA A 252 35.69 -42.64 11.85
N HIS A 253 36.08 -42.09 10.70
CA HIS A 253 37.48 -41.92 10.31
C HIS A 253 38.09 -40.59 10.73
N TYR A 254 37.28 -39.61 11.11
CA TYR A 254 37.71 -38.23 11.41
C TYR A 254 37.47 -37.85 12.87
N VAL A 255 36.46 -38.44 13.52
CA VAL A 255 36.07 -38.09 14.89
C VAL A 255 35.82 -39.33 15.75
N ASP A 256 36.06 -39.17 17.05
CA ASP A 256 35.93 -40.25 18.04
C ASP A 256 34.47 -40.70 18.24
N ASP A 257 33.51 -39.76 18.24
CA ASP A 257 32.07 -40.03 18.32
C ASP A 257 31.28 -39.34 17.18
N PRO A 258 30.99 -40.06 16.09
CA PRO A 258 30.17 -39.55 14.99
C PRO A 258 28.75 -39.12 15.35
N GLN A 259 28.13 -39.73 16.38
CA GLN A 259 26.77 -39.39 16.78
C GLN A 259 26.73 -38.09 17.57
N GLU A 260 27.73 -37.90 18.44
CA GLU A 260 27.88 -36.68 19.22
C GLU A 260 28.15 -35.47 18.30
N LEU A 261 29.01 -35.62 17.28
CA LEU A 261 29.23 -34.57 16.28
C LEU A 261 27.92 -34.20 15.57
N LYS A 262 27.13 -35.19 15.12
CA LYS A 262 25.86 -34.89 14.44
C LYS A 262 24.87 -34.19 15.37
N ARG A 263 24.81 -34.58 16.63
CA ARG A 263 23.92 -33.98 17.62
C ARG A 263 24.24 -32.50 17.86
N HIS A 264 25.52 -32.13 17.94
CA HIS A 264 25.92 -30.76 18.29
C HIS A 264 26.20 -29.89 17.06
N VAL A 265 26.91 -30.41 16.06
CA VAL A 265 27.31 -29.63 14.88
C VAL A 265 26.22 -29.61 13.81
N ALA A 266 25.63 -30.76 13.45
CA ALA A 266 24.63 -30.79 12.38
C ALA A 266 23.32 -30.07 12.77
N VAL A 267 22.94 -30.11 14.05
CA VAL A 267 21.78 -29.38 14.58
C VAL A 267 22.00 -27.87 14.54
N HIS A 268 23.23 -27.40 14.79
CA HIS A 268 23.58 -25.98 14.82
C HIS A 268 24.27 -25.49 13.54
N ARG A 269 24.25 -26.29 12.47
CA ARG A 269 24.86 -25.95 11.17
C ARG A 269 24.41 -24.58 10.65
N SER A 270 23.09 -24.35 10.63
CA SER A 270 22.55 -23.08 10.14
C SER A 270 22.95 -21.88 10.99
N TYR A 271 23.37 -22.07 12.25
CA TYR A 271 23.99 -20.99 13.02
C TYR A 271 25.40 -20.70 12.49
N LEU A 272 26.23 -21.73 12.31
CA LEU A 272 27.60 -21.58 11.80
C LEU A 272 27.63 -20.97 10.38
N GLU A 273 26.74 -21.40 9.49
CA GLU A 273 26.65 -20.90 8.10
C GLU A 273 26.16 -19.44 7.99
N ARG A 274 25.59 -18.87 9.05
CA ARG A 274 25.09 -17.49 9.07
C ARG A 274 26.07 -16.49 9.68
N LEU A 275 27.24 -16.95 10.13
CA LEU A 275 28.24 -16.06 10.69
C LEU A 275 29.06 -15.46 9.54
N ASP A 276 29.06 -14.14 9.46
CA ASP A 276 29.78 -13.35 8.47
C ASP A 276 30.44 -12.12 9.12
N SER A 277 31.13 -11.31 8.32
CA SER A 277 31.82 -10.11 8.79
C SER A 277 30.89 -8.92 9.04
N ASP A 278 29.62 -8.97 8.63
CA ASP A 278 28.70 -7.83 8.65
C ASP A 278 28.69 -7.06 9.98
N PRO A 279 28.65 -7.71 11.18
CA PRO A 279 28.65 -6.99 12.46
C PRO A 279 29.96 -6.27 12.79
N LEU A 280 31.04 -6.54 12.06
CA LEU A 280 32.36 -5.93 12.20
C LEU A 280 32.59 -4.77 11.23
N GLU A 281 31.75 -4.64 10.22
CA GLU A 281 31.81 -3.59 9.22
C GLU A 281 31.10 -2.31 9.71
N ILE A 282 31.51 -1.16 9.19
CA ILE A 282 30.87 0.13 9.46
C ILE A 282 29.72 0.35 8.49
N GLY A 283 29.88 -0.08 7.24
CA GLY A 283 28.86 0.03 6.20
C GLY A 283 28.69 1.45 5.66
N TRP A 284 27.82 1.56 4.66
CA TRP A 284 27.60 2.81 3.93
C TRP A 284 26.12 3.09 3.65
N PRO A 285 25.62 4.33 3.84
CA PRO A 285 26.30 5.48 4.44
C PRO A 285 26.61 5.30 5.94
N PRO A 286 27.65 5.95 6.48
CA PRO A 286 28.07 5.69 7.86
C PRO A 286 27.11 6.28 8.91
N PRO A 287 27.16 5.77 10.15
CA PRO A 287 26.34 6.28 11.26
C PRO A 287 26.78 7.70 11.69
N PRO A 288 26.01 8.41 12.54
CA PRO A 288 26.43 9.71 13.08
C PRO A 288 27.81 9.66 13.76
N GLY A 289 28.55 10.77 13.78
CA GLY A 289 29.96 10.76 14.21
C GLY A 289 30.14 10.40 15.68
N ASP A 290 29.19 10.75 16.55
CA ASP A 290 29.17 10.29 17.94
C ASP A 290 28.99 8.78 18.07
N VAL A 291 28.04 8.20 17.33
CA VAL A 291 27.82 6.75 17.27
C VAL A 291 29.05 6.03 16.70
N LEU A 292 29.60 6.50 15.58
CA LEU A 292 30.76 5.90 14.93
C LEU A 292 31.98 5.88 15.87
N ARG A 293 32.18 6.91 16.69
CA ARG A 293 33.28 6.95 17.67
C ARG A 293 33.16 5.88 18.76
N TRP A 294 31.94 5.58 19.19
CA TRP A 294 31.68 4.50 20.17
C TRP A 294 31.80 3.14 19.50
N GLN A 295 31.20 2.96 18.32
CA GLN A 295 31.28 1.72 17.56
C GLN A 295 32.73 1.36 17.23
N ALA A 296 33.52 2.30 16.72
CA ALA A 296 34.93 2.07 16.41
C ALA A 296 35.75 1.67 17.65
N ARG A 297 35.39 2.15 18.85
CA ARG A 297 36.07 1.73 20.09
C ARG A 297 35.81 0.27 20.41
N GLU A 298 34.59 -0.19 20.24
CA GLU A 298 34.20 -1.59 20.45
C GLU A 298 34.80 -2.49 19.37
N LEU A 299 34.74 -2.07 18.11
CA LEU A 299 35.37 -2.75 16.98
C LEU A 299 36.88 -2.93 17.20
N VAL A 300 37.62 -1.91 17.66
CA VAL A 300 39.06 -2.05 17.98
C VAL A 300 39.30 -3.17 19.02
N ALA A 301 38.44 -3.28 20.03
CA ALA A 301 38.59 -4.27 21.10
C ALA A 301 38.28 -5.71 20.66
N VAL A 302 37.45 -5.88 19.62
CA VAL A 302 37.10 -7.18 19.03
C VAL A 302 38.08 -7.53 17.90
N VAL A 303 38.22 -6.64 16.91
CA VAL A 303 39.06 -6.80 15.71
C VAL A 303 40.52 -7.01 16.08
N GLY A 304 41.04 -6.30 17.09
CA GLY A 304 42.42 -6.47 17.56
C GLY A 304 42.74 -7.85 18.17
N ARG A 305 41.77 -8.76 18.30
CA ARG A 305 41.98 -10.13 18.78
C ARG A 305 42.36 -11.12 17.69
N PHE A 306 42.03 -10.82 16.43
CA PHE A 306 42.19 -11.77 15.33
C PHE A 306 42.75 -11.12 14.05
N ALA A 307 42.43 -9.85 13.81
CA ALA A 307 42.80 -9.17 12.58
C ALA A 307 44.23 -8.61 12.64
N PRO A 308 44.88 -8.42 11.48
CA PRO A 308 46.21 -7.82 11.42
C PRO A 308 46.21 -6.35 11.88
N GLU A 309 47.38 -5.86 12.32
CA GLU A 309 47.54 -4.50 12.86
C GLU A 309 47.08 -3.42 11.86
N GLU A 310 47.22 -3.67 10.55
CA GLU A 310 46.78 -2.79 9.47
C GLU A 310 45.26 -2.58 9.46
N ALA A 311 44.46 -3.60 9.78
CA ALA A 311 43.01 -3.46 9.88
C ALA A 311 42.62 -2.54 11.05
N VAL A 312 43.30 -2.71 12.20
CA VAL A 312 43.11 -1.87 13.39
C VAL A 312 43.58 -0.42 13.13
N ALA A 313 44.69 -0.25 12.40
CA ALA A 313 45.18 1.06 11.99
C ALA A 313 44.16 1.81 11.11
N THR A 314 43.57 1.13 10.13
CA THR A 314 42.52 1.72 9.27
C THR A 314 41.28 2.12 10.09
N LEU A 315 40.90 1.29 11.06
CA LEU A 315 39.80 1.62 11.99
C LEU A 315 40.09 2.86 12.85
N HIS A 316 41.35 3.05 13.27
CA HIS A 316 41.77 4.27 13.96
C HIS A 316 41.67 5.51 13.09
N GLU A 317 41.99 5.42 11.80
CA GLU A 317 41.80 6.50 10.82
C GLU A 317 40.32 6.85 10.68
N VAL A 318 39.45 5.85 10.52
CA VAL A 318 37.99 6.08 10.43
C VAL A 318 37.43 6.72 11.70
N ARG A 319 37.91 6.29 12.87
CA ARG A 319 37.54 6.91 14.16
C ARG A 319 38.00 8.36 14.26
N ALA A 320 39.15 8.71 13.68
CA ALA A 320 39.63 10.09 13.64
C ALA A 320 38.74 10.96 12.74
N LEU A 321 38.35 10.45 11.56
CA LEU A 321 37.42 11.13 10.64
C LEU A 321 36.10 11.48 11.34
N ALA A 322 35.56 10.57 12.16
CA ALA A 322 34.33 10.78 12.93
C ALA A 322 34.41 11.94 13.95
N SER A 323 35.61 12.46 14.23
CA SER A 323 35.83 13.58 15.14
C SER A 323 36.08 14.91 14.41
N GLU A 324 36.15 14.89 13.08
CA GLU A 324 36.39 16.10 12.30
C GLU A 324 35.11 16.90 12.09
N ASP A 325 35.20 18.23 12.12
CA ASP A 325 34.05 19.12 11.90
C ASP A 325 33.37 18.92 10.54
N ARG A 326 34.14 18.47 9.54
CA ARG A 326 33.63 18.19 8.18
C ARG A 326 32.85 16.88 8.08
N TYR A 327 32.91 16.01 9.10
CA TYR A 327 32.31 14.68 9.06
C TYR A 327 30.81 14.72 8.76
N GLU A 328 30.04 15.50 9.52
CA GLU A 328 28.58 15.55 9.34
C GLU A 328 28.19 16.16 7.99
N ARG A 329 28.98 17.09 7.45
CA ARG A 329 28.77 17.61 6.08
C ARG A 329 28.98 16.51 5.03
N LEU A 330 30.09 15.77 5.12
CA LEU A 330 30.39 14.66 4.20
C LEU A 330 29.37 13.52 4.33
N ARG A 331 28.96 13.20 5.55
CA ARG A 331 27.94 12.18 5.84
C ARG A 331 26.57 12.57 5.30
N ASN A 332 26.14 13.81 5.49
CA ASN A 332 24.87 14.29 4.94
C ASN A 332 24.88 14.26 3.41
N ALA A 333 25.98 14.66 2.78
CA ALA A 333 26.18 14.54 1.34
C ALA A 333 26.17 13.07 0.87
N ALA A 334 26.83 12.17 1.60
CA ALA A 334 26.86 10.74 1.32
C ALA A 334 25.45 10.13 1.36
N ARG A 335 24.68 10.45 2.41
CA ARG A 335 23.30 9.99 2.57
C ARG A 335 22.40 10.53 1.47
N ALA A 336 22.49 11.82 1.18
CA ALA A 336 21.73 12.43 0.09
C ALA A 336 22.08 11.80 -1.28
N ARG A 337 23.35 11.53 -1.56
CA ARG A 337 23.77 10.86 -2.81
C ARG A 337 23.34 9.39 -2.89
N ALA A 338 23.24 8.68 -1.77
CA ALA A 338 22.77 7.30 -1.72
C ALA A 338 21.24 7.21 -1.91
N ASP A 339 20.51 8.16 -1.31
CA ASP A 339 19.04 8.21 -1.35
C ASP A 339 18.50 8.85 -2.65
N LEU A 340 19.30 9.70 -3.32
CA LEU A 340 18.93 10.37 -4.58
C LEU A 340 19.45 9.63 -5.81
N THR A 341 18.54 9.33 -6.72
CA THR A 341 18.87 8.86 -8.07
C THR A 341 19.60 9.92 -8.89
N ALA A 342 20.25 9.51 -9.98
CA ALA A 342 20.92 10.46 -10.89
C ALA A 342 19.94 11.48 -11.50
N ASN A 343 18.72 11.05 -11.84
CA ASN A 343 17.70 11.93 -12.38
C ASN A 343 17.19 12.93 -11.34
N GLU A 344 17.00 12.54 -10.09
CA GLU A 344 16.57 13.46 -9.03
C GLU A 344 17.63 14.53 -8.75
N ARG A 345 18.92 14.17 -8.78
CA ARG A 345 20.02 15.13 -8.67
C ARG A 345 20.04 16.13 -9.82
N GLU A 346 19.80 15.68 -11.05
CA GLU A 346 19.67 16.55 -12.22
C GLU A 346 18.42 17.46 -12.12
N ARG A 347 17.32 16.94 -11.60
CA ARG A 347 16.09 17.71 -11.37
C ARG A 347 16.27 18.77 -10.29
N LEU A 348 17.02 18.48 -9.23
CA LEU A 348 17.39 19.46 -8.21
C LEU A 348 18.30 20.56 -8.80
N SER A 349 19.36 20.18 -9.52
CA SER A 349 20.29 21.15 -10.09
C SER A 349 19.66 22.04 -11.17
N SER A 350 18.67 21.52 -11.90
CA SER A 350 17.90 22.27 -12.91
C SER A 350 16.70 23.05 -12.34
N GLY A 351 16.49 23.05 -11.03
CA GLY A 351 15.35 23.70 -10.37
C GLY A 351 13.99 23.14 -10.80
N ALA A 352 13.95 21.88 -11.28
CA ALA A 352 12.73 21.23 -11.72
C ALA A 352 11.87 20.76 -10.53
N VAL A 353 12.50 20.37 -9.42
CA VAL A 353 11.80 19.95 -8.20
C VAL A 353 10.98 21.10 -7.62
N GLU A 354 11.54 22.30 -7.54
CA GLU A 354 10.87 23.51 -7.05
C GLU A 354 9.69 23.88 -7.94
N ARG A 355 9.88 23.88 -9.26
CA ARG A 355 8.79 24.14 -10.22
C ARG A 355 7.67 23.11 -10.10
N ASP A 356 8.01 21.84 -9.91
CA ASP A 356 7.03 20.77 -9.71
C ASP A 356 6.30 20.92 -8.37
N LEU A 357 6.99 21.31 -7.29
CA LEU A 357 6.37 21.62 -6.00
C LEU A 357 5.34 22.74 -6.12
N ASP A 358 5.71 23.86 -6.75
CA ASP A 358 4.80 24.99 -6.93
C ASP A 358 3.57 24.61 -7.76
N ARG A 359 3.77 23.82 -8.82
CA ARG A 359 2.67 23.29 -9.64
C ARG A 359 1.74 22.40 -8.84
N VAL A 360 2.27 21.41 -8.13
CA VAL A 360 1.46 20.44 -7.37
C VAL A 360 0.72 21.14 -6.23
N ARG A 361 1.33 22.13 -5.56
CA ARG A 361 0.64 22.93 -4.54
C ARG A 361 -0.54 23.71 -5.10
N THR A 362 -0.35 24.38 -6.24
CA THR A 362 -1.42 25.11 -6.93
C THR A 362 -2.57 24.17 -7.33
N GLU A 363 -2.25 22.99 -7.85
CA GLU A 363 -3.23 21.99 -8.24
C GLU A 363 -4.01 21.46 -7.04
N ARG A 364 -3.30 21.14 -5.95
CA ARG A 364 -3.88 20.68 -4.68
C ARG A 364 -4.84 21.72 -4.09
N GLU A 365 -4.44 22.98 -4.02
CA GLU A 365 -5.28 24.08 -3.51
C GLU A 365 -6.58 24.20 -4.31
N ARG A 366 -6.50 24.04 -5.62
CA ARG A 366 -7.68 24.07 -6.49
C ARG A 366 -8.64 22.90 -6.22
N LEU A 367 -8.13 21.68 -6.12
CA LEU A 367 -8.98 20.51 -5.85
C LEU A 367 -9.61 20.60 -4.45
N ALA A 368 -8.86 21.06 -3.46
CA ALA A 368 -9.38 21.32 -2.12
C ALA A 368 -10.53 22.36 -2.16
N ALA A 369 -10.34 23.47 -2.88
CA ALA A 369 -11.38 24.48 -3.05
C ALA A 369 -12.65 23.91 -3.72
N ALA A 370 -12.49 23.07 -4.74
CA ALA A 370 -13.63 22.39 -5.38
C ALA A 370 -14.36 21.45 -4.41
N LEU A 371 -13.62 20.71 -3.57
CA LEU A 371 -14.24 19.85 -2.55
C LEU A 371 -14.97 20.64 -1.46
N ASP A 372 -14.53 21.86 -1.16
CA ASP A 372 -15.20 22.76 -0.22
C ASP A 372 -16.46 23.40 -0.83
N GLU A 373 -16.41 23.75 -2.11
CA GLU A 373 -17.55 24.29 -2.88
C GLU A 373 -18.67 23.25 -3.06
N TYR A 374 -18.29 21.98 -3.27
CA TYR A 374 -19.20 20.87 -3.54
C TYR A 374 -19.22 19.85 -2.38
N PRO A 375 -19.92 20.12 -1.27
CA PRO A 375 -19.93 19.27 -0.08
C PRO A 375 -20.61 17.91 -0.31
N PRO A 376 -20.36 16.89 0.53
CA PRO A 376 -21.06 15.60 0.45
C PRO A 376 -22.58 15.76 0.61
N LEU A 377 -23.35 14.86 -0.04
CA LEU A 377 -24.81 14.78 0.07
C LEU A 377 -25.28 14.34 1.46
#